data_AF-A0A1G4Y5Z4-F1
#
_entry.id   AF-A0A1G4Y5Z4-F1
#
_cell.length_a   1.000
_cell.length_b   1.000
_cell.length_c   1.000
_cell.angle_alpha   90.00
_cell.angle_beta   90.00
_cell.angle_gamma   90.00
#
_symmetry.space_group_name_H-M   'P 1'
#
loop_
_entity.id
_entity.type
_entity.pdbx_description
1 polymer ?
#
loop_
_entity_poly.entity_id
_entity_poly.type
_entity_poly.pdbx_seq_one_letter_code
_entity_poly.pdbx_strand_id
1 'polypeptide(L)'
;MKFTQRLLCSATLGSALLTGFAQAASWQDTLSSAASELSQKSTTSQSQQGGLSLSSLTGLLNGGNQALSADTMNNAAGVMSWCAKNKLSSLTNTENVKNQVLDKLGLGAAQQKQDTNYLEGIQGMLNTKNGEQLNLSNIGSTPLAEKVKSKACDIVLKQGVNFLS
;
A
#
# COMPACT_ATOMS: atom_id res chain seq x y z
N MET A 1 52.68 21.45 50.67
CA MET A 1 51.47 21.15 51.48
C MET A 1 50.74 20.02 50.75
N LYS A 2 50.99 18.73 51.05
CA LYS A 2 50.24 17.88 51.98
C LYS A 2 48.71 18.11 51.94
N PHE A 3 47.97 17.23 51.26
CA PHE A 3 47.03 16.30 51.91
C PHE A 3 46.75 15.10 51.01
N THR A 4 46.89 13.92 51.62
CA THR A 4 46.81 12.58 51.06
C THR A 4 45.53 11.91 51.55
N GLN A 5 45.01 10.94 50.80
CA GLN A 5 44.20 9.77 51.25
C GLN A 5 42.77 10.09 51.74
N ARG A 6 41.73 9.30 51.40
CA ARG A 6 41.61 7.83 51.55
C ARG A 6 40.73 7.26 50.42
N LEU A 7 41.10 6.21 49.69
CA LEU A 7 41.19 4.78 50.06
C LEU A 7 39.85 4.16 50.51
N LEU A 8 39.24 3.36 49.63
CA LEU A 8 38.86 1.94 49.84
C LEU A 8 38.42 1.40 48.46
N CYS A 9 39.19 0.56 47.76
CA CYS A 9 39.35 -0.90 47.94
C CYS A 9 37.98 -1.60 47.91
N SER A 10 37.69 -2.64 47.13
CA SER A 10 38.40 -3.59 46.26
C SER A 10 37.26 -4.53 45.78
N ALA A 11 37.29 -5.28 44.68
CA ALA A 11 38.20 -6.38 44.39
C ALA A 11 37.72 -6.95 43.01
N THR A 12 38.62 -7.15 42.02
CA THR A 12 39.15 -8.47 41.60
C THR A 12 38.11 -9.40 40.93
N LEU A 13 38.34 -10.14 39.85
CA LEU A 13 39.51 -10.61 39.09
C LEU A 13 38.94 -11.36 37.86
N GLY A 14 39.69 -11.47 36.76
CA GLY A 14 39.53 -12.61 35.85
C GLY A 14 39.75 -12.32 34.36
N SER A 15 40.99 -12.49 33.90
CA SER A 15 41.47 -12.38 32.52
C SER A 15 41.17 -13.62 31.66
N ALA A 16 40.89 -13.43 30.36
CA ALA A 16 41.27 -14.32 29.22
C ALA A 16 40.82 -13.63 27.91
N LEU A 17 41.69 -13.01 27.10
CA LEU A 17 42.55 -13.56 26.03
C LEU A 17 41.83 -14.36 24.91
N LEU A 18 41.93 -13.76 23.70
CA LEU A 18 42.20 -14.37 22.38
C LEU A 18 41.05 -14.76 21.42
N THR A 19 41.24 -14.25 20.18
CA THR A 19 40.90 -14.82 18.86
C THR A 19 39.44 -14.85 18.42
N GLY A 20 39.18 -14.24 17.26
CA GLY A 20 37.85 -13.87 16.80
C GLY A 20 37.20 -14.80 15.79
N PHE A 21 35.97 -14.44 15.43
CA PHE A 21 35.26 -14.83 14.21
C PHE A 21 34.02 -13.94 14.08
N ALA A 22 33.58 -13.74 12.85
CA ALA A 22 32.49 -12.87 12.42
C ALA A 22 31.21 -13.01 13.26
N GLN A 23 30.60 -11.87 13.62
CA GLN A 23 29.16 -11.82 13.90
C GLN A 23 28.46 -11.37 12.62
N ALA A 24 28.18 -12.37 11.78
CA ALA A 24 27.16 -12.27 10.76
C ALA A 24 25.80 -12.05 11.44
N ALA A 25 24.99 -11.23 10.80
CA ALA A 25 23.76 -10.70 11.33
C ALA A 25 22.71 -11.81 11.59
N SER A 26 22.26 -11.94 12.85
CA SER A 26 21.31 -12.94 13.31
C SER A 26 19.84 -12.54 13.04
N TRP A 27 19.52 -12.16 11.80
CA TRP A 27 18.13 -11.93 11.36
C TRP A 27 17.53 -13.12 10.61
N GLN A 28 18.35 -14.10 10.20
CA GLN A 28 17.89 -15.23 9.39
C GLN A 28 17.19 -16.32 10.21
N ASP A 29 17.64 -16.60 11.44
CA ASP A 29 17.06 -17.66 12.28
C ASP A 29 15.71 -17.29 12.93
N THR A 30 15.42 -16.00 13.13
CA THR A 30 14.11 -15.56 13.65
C THR A 30 13.00 -15.62 12.59
N LEU A 31 13.35 -15.66 11.30
CA LEU A 31 12.37 -15.72 10.21
C LEU A 31 11.89 -17.15 9.91
N SER A 32 12.73 -18.17 10.10
CA SER A 32 12.37 -19.57 9.82
C SER A 32 11.40 -20.16 10.84
N SER A 33 11.47 -19.74 12.12
CA SER A 33 10.55 -20.23 13.16
C SER A 33 9.16 -19.57 13.10
N ALA A 34 9.01 -18.43 12.43
CA ALA A 34 7.72 -17.78 12.21
C ALA A 34 7.00 -18.29 10.94
N ALA A 35 7.74 -18.79 9.94
CA ALA A 35 7.18 -19.27 8.68
C ALA A 35 6.49 -20.65 8.78
N SER A 36 7.01 -21.52 9.66
CA SER A 36 6.44 -22.87 9.83
C SER A 36 5.15 -22.88 10.66
N GLU A 37 4.97 -21.96 11.61
CA GLU A 37 3.72 -21.78 12.36
C GLU A 37 2.60 -21.16 11.49
N LEU A 38 2.95 -20.45 10.41
CA LEU A 38 1.97 -19.84 9.50
C LEU A 38 1.46 -20.78 8.39
N SER A 39 2.17 -21.87 8.10
CA SER A 39 1.73 -22.86 7.09
C SER A 39 0.76 -23.92 7.64
N GLN A 40 0.63 -24.03 8.97
CA GLN A 40 -0.23 -25.01 9.64
C GLN A 40 -1.51 -24.43 10.27
N LYS A 41 -1.78 -23.12 10.07
CA LYS A 41 -3.06 -22.50 10.46
C LYS A 41 -4.00 -22.35 9.26
N SER A 42 -4.21 -23.46 8.55
CA SER A 42 -5.10 -23.56 7.40
C SER A 42 -6.45 -24.17 7.76
N THR A 43 -6.98 -23.92 8.96
CA THR A 43 -8.38 -24.22 9.33
C THR A 43 -8.74 -23.50 10.64
N THR A 44 -8.90 -22.17 10.62
CA THR A 44 -9.73 -21.48 11.64
C THR A 44 -10.20 -20.15 11.07
N SER A 45 -11.50 -20.08 10.78
CA SER A 45 -12.23 -18.84 10.58
C SER A 45 -12.04 -17.91 11.78
N GLN A 46 -11.26 -16.84 11.61
CA GLN A 46 -11.34 -15.69 12.52
C GLN A 46 -10.93 -14.42 11.77
N SER A 47 -11.95 -13.61 11.51
CA SER A 47 -11.94 -12.22 11.06
C SER A 47 -10.73 -11.39 11.52
N GLN A 48 -9.75 -11.24 10.64
CA GLN A 48 -8.76 -10.18 10.69
C GLN A 48 -8.94 -9.28 9.46
N GLN A 49 -9.58 -8.15 9.72
CA GLN A 49 -9.66 -6.91 8.95
C GLN A 49 -8.82 -6.92 7.65
N GLY A 50 -9.52 -7.06 6.52
CA GLY A 50 -8.94 -7.19 5.18
C GLY A 50 -7.96 -6.07 4.85
N GLY A 51 -6.71 -6.44 4.64
CA GLY A 51 -5.68 -5.61 4.08
C GLY A 51 -4.77 -6.49 3.24
N LEU A 52 -4.34 -6.02 2.09
CA LEU A 52 -3.38 -6.75 1.25
C LEU A 52 -2.08 -6.98 2.05
N SER A 53 -1.39 -8.10 1.81
CA SER A 53 -0.10 -8.37 2.44
C SER A 53 0.95 -7.33 2.00
N LEU A 54 1.93 -7.05 2.86
CA LEU A 54 3.03 -6.11 2.56
C LEU A 54 3.71 -6.40 1.21
N SER A 55 3.93 -7.68 0.89
CA SER A 55 4.50 -8.11 -0.38
C SER A 55 3.62 -7.74 -1.57
N SER A 56 2.30 -7.86 -1.46
CA SER A 56 1.34 -7.48 -2.50
C SER A 56 1.27 -5.97 -2.68
N LEU A 57 1.27 -5.18 -1.60
CA LEU A 57 1.34 -3.71 -1.71
C LEU A 57 2.64 -3.25 -2.38
N THR A 58 3.76 -3.86 -1.99
CA THR A 58 5.07 -3.57 -2.60
C THR A 58 5.07 -3.99 -4.07
N GLY A 59 4.47 -5.14 -4.38
CA GLY A 59 4.25 -5.62 -5.74
C GLY A 59 3.41 -4.65 -6.57
N LEU A 60 2.34 -4.08 -6.04
CA LEU A 60 1.52 -3.06 -6.72
C LEU A 60 2.29 -1.74 -6.92
N LEU A 61 3.09 -1.33 -5.93
CA LEU A 61 3.93 -0.14 -6.07
C LEU A 61 5.02 -0.33 -7.12
N ASN A 62 5.59 -1.52 -7.24
CA ASN A 62 6.71 -1.81 -8.13
C ASN A 62 6.30 -2.42 -9.48
N GLY A 63 5.09 -3.00 -9.58
CA GLY A 63 4.55 -3.75 -10.72
C GLY A 63 4.09 -2.89 -11.89
N GLY A 64 4.62 -1.67 -12.00
CA GLY A 64 4.30 -0.75 -13.08
C GLY A 64 2.91 -0.12 -12.98
N ASN A 65 2.51 0.59 -14.04
CA ASN A 65 1.26 1.34 -14.07
C ASN A 65 0.06 0.45 -14.36
N GLN A 66 0.23 -0.69 -15.02
CA GLN A 66 -0.88 -1.55 -15.46
C GLN A 66 -1.66 -2.15 -14.29
N ALA A 67 -0.95 -2.53 -13.22
CA ALA A 67 -1.55 -3.08 -11.99
C ALA A 67 -2.37 -2.04 -11.19
N LEU A 68 -2.29 -0.77 -11.56
CA LEU A 68 -3.01 0.35 -10.93
C LEU A 68 -3.76 1.20 -11.97
N SER A 69 -3.82 0.74 -13.22
CA SER A 69 -4.53 1.42 -14.29
C SER A 69 -5.87 0.75 -14.50
N ALA A 70 -6.96 1.53 -14.47
CA ALA A 70 -8.28 1.07 -14.87
C ALA A 70 -8.28 0.45 -16.28
N ASP A 71 -9.02 -0.64 -16.45
CA ASP A 71 -9.25 -1.35 -17.71
C ASP A 71 -10.16 -0.57 -18.67
N THR A 72 -11.17 0.09 -18.11
CA THR A 72 -12.16 0.91 -18.79
C THR A 72 -12.15 2.33 -18.25
N MET A 73 -12.48 3.28 -19.12
CA MET A 73 -12.60 4.67 -18.71
C MET A 73 -13.83 4.93 -17.82
N ASN A 74 -14.84 4.06 -17.89
CA ASN A 74 -16.02 4.11 -17.01
C ASN A 74 -15.61 3.76 -15.57
N ASN A 75 -14.82 2.69 -15.38
CA ASN A 75 -14.23 2.37 -14.08
C ASN A 75 -13.27 3.48 -13.62
N ALA A 76 -12.42 3.98 -14.53
CA ALA A 76 -11.53 5.11 -14.24
C ALA A 76 -12.29 6.32 -13.69
N ALA A 77 -13.40 6.70 -14.32
CA ALA A 77 -14.24 7.82 -13.89
C ALA A 77 -14.88 7.60 -12.51
N GLY A 78 -15.32 6.37 -12.23
CA GLY A 78 -15.79 5.99 -10.90
C GLY A 78 -14.68 6.11 -9.86
N VAL A 79 -13.50 5.55 -10.14
CA VAL A 79 -12.35 5.59 -9.23
C VAL A 79 -11.85 7.02 -9.00
N MET A 80 -11.86 7.90 -10.02
CA MET A 80 -11.56 9.33 -9.83
C MET A 80 -12.52 9.99 -8.84
N SER A 81 -13.82 9.65 -8.92
CA SER A 81 -14.82 10.14 -7.96
C SER A 81 -14.53 9.65 -6.54
N TRP A 82 -14.15 8.38 -6.40
CA TRP A 82 -13.75 7.81 -5.11
C TRP A 82 -12.48 8.47 -4.57
N CYS A 83 -11.47 8.70 -5.41
CA CYS A 83 -10.22 9.37 -5.05
C CYS A 83 -10.45 10.82 -4.59
N ALA A 84 -11.31 11.56 -5.28
CA ALA A 84 -11.71 12.91 -4.91
C ALA A 84 -12.43 12.91 -3.55
N LYS A 85 -13.38 12.00 -3.34
CA LYS A 85 -14.12 11.84 -2.07
C LYS A 85 -13.19 11.53 -0.89
N ASN A 86 -12.15 10.72 -1.11
CA ASN A 86 -11.19 10.32 -0.08
C ASN A 86 -10.00 11.30 0.07
N LYS A 87 -9.98 12.42 -0.67
CA LYS A 87 -8.91 13.44 -0.64
C LYS A 87 -7.50 12.88 -0.95
N LEU A 88 -7.42 11.88 -1.84
CA LEU A 88 -6.18 11.15 -2.16
C LEU A 88 -5.40 11.71 -3.36
N SER A 89 -6.02 12.60 -4.14
CA SER A 89 -5.42 13.26 -5.30
C SER A 89 -5.28 14.76 -5.04
N SER A 90 -4.27 15.40 -5.64
CA SER A 90 -4.09 16.85 -5.55
C SER A 90 -5.32 17.58 -6.13
N LEU A 91 -6.13 18.16 -5.22
CA LEU A 91 -7.51 18.62 -5.43
C LEU A 91 -7.60 19.92 -6.23
N THR A 92 -7.23 19.91 -7.51
CA THR A 92 -7.58 21.05 -8.38
C THR A 92 -8.09 20.60 -9.74
N ASN A 93 -7.60 19.48 -10.27
CA ASN A 93 -7.94 19.04 -11.63
C ASN A 93 -8.77 17.76 -11.70
N THR A 94 -8.89 16.98 -10.62
CA THR A 94 -9.58 15.68 -10.64
C THR A 94 -11.06 15.81 -11.02
N GLU A 95 -11.77 16.80 -10.47
CA GLU A 95 -13.19 17.01 -10.76
C GLU A 95 -13.42 17.47 -12.20
N ASN A 96 -12.60 18.40 -12.71
CA ASN A 96 -12.68 18.87 -14.09
C ASN A 96 -12.38 17.75 -15.09
N VAL A 97 -11.28 17.01 -14.87
CA VAL A 97 -10.91 15.87 -15.72
C VAL A 97 -11.98 14.78 -15.65
N LYS A 98 -12.51 14.47 -14.46
CA LYS A 98 -13.61 13.50 -14.32
C LYS A 98 -14.82 13.93 -15.14
N ASN A 99 -15.28 15.17 -15.03
CA ASN A 99 -16.46 15.63 -15.76
C ASN A 99 -16.24 15.57 -17.27
N GLN A 100 -15.08 16.02 -17.75
CA GLN A 100 -14.73 15.91 -19.17
C GLN A 100 -14.64 14.45 -19.63
N VAL A 101 -14.13 13.54 -18.79
CA VAL A 101 -14.08 12.10 -19.11
C VAL A 101 -15.50 11.55 -19.19
N LEU A 102 -16.37 11.87 -18.22
CA LEU A 102 -17.78 11.46 -18.25
C LEU A 102 -18.51 11.97 -19.50
N ASP A 103 -18.27 13.22 -19.88
CA ASP A 103 -18.83 13.84 -21.09
C ASP A 103 -18.34 13.13 -22.36
N LYS A 104 -17.03 12.90 -22.48
CA LYS A 104 -16.42 12.19 -23.62
C LYS A 104 -16.86 10.72 -23.70
N LEU A 105 -17.21 10.10 -22.57
CA LEU A 105 -17.81 8.76 -22.51
C LEU A 105 -19.31 8.74 -22.82
N GLY A 106 -19.99 9.89 -22.85
CA GLY A 106 -21.45 9.95 -22.92
C GLY A 106 -22.14 9.37 -21.68
N LEU A 107 -21.44 9.34 -20.54
CA LEU A 107 -21.91 8.70 -19.31
C LEU A 107 -22.70 9.69 -18.46
N GLY A 108 -23.91 10.01 -18.93
CA GLY A 108 -24.87 10.84 -18.21
C GLY A 108 -25.39 10.19 -16.92
N ALA A 109 -26.14 10.93 -16.13
CA ALA A 109 -26.61 10.49 -14.81
C ALA A 109 -27.47 9.20 -14.84
N ALA A 110 -28.21 8.94 -15.93
CA ALA A 110 -28.97 7.71 -16.09
C ALA A 110 -28.06 6.51 -16.37
N GLN A 111 -27.10 6.68 -17.30
CA GLN A 111 -26.12 5.67 -17.67
C GLN A 111 -25.20 5.31 -16.50
N GLN A 112 -24.76 6.31 -15.72
CA GLN A 112 -23.96 6.09 -14.51
C GLN A 112 -24.63 5.12 -13.52
N LYS A 113 -25.96 5.11 -13.43
CA LYS A 113 -26.71 4.21 -12.53
C LYS A 113 -26.81 2.78 -13.07
N GLN A 114 -26.55 2.58 -14.36
CA GLN A 114 -26.64 1.29 -15.04
C GLN A 114 -25.25 0.71 -15.35
N ASP A 115 -24.22 1.54 -15.35
CA ASP A 115 -22.85 1.14 -15.65
C ASP A 115 -22.16 0.52 -14.43
N THR A 116 -22.03 -0.81 -14.43
CA THR A 116 -21.38 -1.55 -13.35
C THR A 116 -19.95 -1.06 -13.09
N ASN A 117 -19.15 -0.83 -14.13
CA ASN A 117 -17.75 -0.42 -13.98
C ASN A 117 -17.62 0.92 -13.24
N TYR A 118 -18.47 1.88 -13.57
CA TYR A 118 -18.55 3.16 -12.87
C TYR A 118 -19.02 2.98 -11.42
N LEU A 119 -20.08 2.19 -11.18
CA LEU A 119 -20.59 1.90 -9.85
C LEU A 119 -19.56 1.20 -8.95
N GLU A 120 -18.75 0.32 -9.52
CA GLU A 120 -17.62 -0.32 -8.83
C GLU A 120 -16.54 0.72 -8.52
N GLY A 121 -16.21 1.58 -9.48
CA GLY A 121 -15.22 2.63 -9.32
C GLY A 121 -15.56 3.62 -8.19
N ILE A 122 -16.82 4.06 -8.09
CA ILE A 122 -17.25 4.98 -7.00
C ILE A 122 -17.21 4.30 -5.61
N GLN A 123 -17.19 2.98 -5.56
CA GLN A 123 -16.99 2.18 -4.34
C GLN A 123 -15.50 1.95 -4.03
N GLY A 124 -14.59 2.45 -4.88
CA GLY A 124 -13.15 2.27 -4.76
C GLY A 124 -12.67 0.92 -5.28
N MET A 125 -13.46 0.25 -6.13
CA MET A 125 -13.03 -0.96 -6.81
C MET A 125 -12.44 -0.58 -8.17
N LEU A 126 -11.14 -0.81 -8.31
CA LEU A 126 -10.38 -0.55 -9.52
C LEU A 126 -10.27 -1.86 -10.30
N ASN A 127 -10.90 -1.92 -11.46
CA ASN A 127 -10.75 -3.02 -12.41
C ASN A 127 -9.50 -2.73 -13.22
N THR A 128 -8.44 -3.49 -13.02
CA THR A 128 -7.11 -3.17 -13.57
C THR A 128 -6.92 -3.75 -14.96
N LYS A 129 -6.04 -3.14 -15.78
CA LYS A 129 -5.77 -3.59 -17.17
C LYS A 129 -5.29 -5.03 -17.30
N ASN A 130 -4.79 -5.64 -16.23
CA ASN A 130 -4.38 -7.03 -16.19
C ASN A 130 -5.53 -8.01 -15.85
N GLY A 131 -6.76 -7.51 -15.73
CA GLY A 131 -7.96 -8.33 -15.45
C GLY A 131 -8.18 -8.64 -13.97
N GLU A 132 -7.43 -8.01 -13.06
CA GLU A 132 -7.65 -8.12 -11.63
C GLU A 132 -8.62 -7.03 -11.13
N GLN A 133 -9.25 -7.25 -9.98
CA GLN A 133 -10.03 -6.23 -9.29
C GLN A 133 -9.35 -5.88 -7.97
N LEU A 134 -8.93 -4.62 -7.84
CA LEU A 134 -8.29 -4.09 -6.66
C LEU A 134 -9.26 -3.24 -5.85
N ASN A 135 -9.56 -3.67 -4.62
CA ASN A 135 -10.41 -2.90 -3.71
C ASN A 135 -9.59 -1.86 -2.94
N LEU A 136 -9.47 -0.65 -3.47
CA LEU A 136 -8.76 0.49 -2.87
C LEU A 136 -9.33 0.90 -1.52
N SER A 137 -10.65 0.71 -1.31
CA SER A 137 -11.32 0.99 -0.03
C SER A 137 -10.88 0.06 1.10
N ASN A 138 -10.38 -1.13 0.78
CA ASN A 138 -10.05 -2.18 1.74
C ASN A 138 -8.55 -2.58 1.75
N ILE A 139 -7.65 -1.73 1.23
CA ILE A 139 -6.19 -1.99 1.31
C ILE A 139 -5.64 -1.72 2.73
N GLY A 140 -6.41 -1.02 3.58
CA GLY A 140 -6.02 -0.59 4.92
C GLY A 140 -5.52 0.86 4.95
N SER A 141 -5.06 1.32 6.12
CA SER A 141 -4.67 2.73 6.36
C SER A 141 -3.21 2.90 6.78
N THR A 142 -2.37 1.89 6.50
CA THR A 142 -0.93 2.01 6.74
C THR A 142 -0.32 3.06 5.79
N PRO A 143 0.83 3.67 6.11
CA PRO A 143 1.48 4.62 5.21
C PRO A 143 1.75 4.06 3.81
N LEU A 144 2.01 2.75 3.72
CA LEU A 144 2.17 2.08 2.43
C LEU A 144 0.84 1.92 1.69
N ALA A 145 -0.23 1.53 2.39
CA ALA A 145 -1.58 1.43 1.80
C ALA A 145 -2.04 2.77 1.24
N GLU A 146 -1.87 3.85 2.00
CA GLU A 146 -2.18 5.21 1.55
C GLU A 146 -1.37 5.59 0.29
N LYS A 147 -0.09 5.18 0.22
CA LYS A 147 0.73 5.38 -0.98
C LYS A 147 0.22 4.56 -2.18
N VAL A 148 -0.25 3.32 -2.00
CA VAL A 148 -0.88 2.54 -3.09
C VAL A 148 -2.12 3.27 -3.59
N LYS A 149 -3.02 3.67 -2.67
CA LYS A 149 -4.26 4.36 -3.02
C LYS A 149 -3.99 5.66 -3.78
N SER A 150 -3.09 6.49 -3.26
CA SER A 150 -2.72 7.76 -3.92
C SER A 150 -2.08 7.52 -5.29
N LYS A 151 -1.19 6.51 -5.42
CA LYS A 151 -0.59 6.15 -6.71
C LYS A 151 -1.64 5.64 -7.71
N ALA A 152 -2.62 4.85 -7.26
CA ALA A 152 -3.73 4.41 -8.10
C ALA A 152 -4.55 5.61 -8.60
N CYS A 153 -4.90 6.53 -7.70
CA CYS A 153 -5.61 7.76 -8.04
C CYS A 153 -4.85 8.62 -9.07
N ASP A 154 -3.55 8.79 -8.90
CA ASP A 154 -2.70 9.56 -9.83
C ASP A 154 -2.62 8.90 -11.21
N ILE A 155 -2.44 7.58 -11.25
CA ILE A 155 -2.40 6.81 -12.50
C ILE A 155 -3.75 6.90 -13.23
N VAL A 156 -4.86 6.72 -12.52
CA VAL A 156 -6.20 6.83 -13.09
C VAL A 156 -6.49 8.25 -13.58
N LEU A 157 -6.09 9.28 -12.83
CA LEU A 157 -6.21 10.67 -13.26
C LEU A 157 -5.42 10.93 -14.54
N LYS A 158 -4.17 10.45 -14.60
CA LYS A 158 -3.33 10.53 -15.80
C LYS A 158 -3.95 9.81 -17.00
N GLN A 159 -4.58 8.66 -16.77
CA GLN A 159 -5.36 7.99 -17.81
C GLN A 159 -6.53 8.83 -18.30
N GLY A 160 -7.25 9.50 -17.39
CA GLY A 160 -8.29 10.48 -17.74
C GLY A 160 -7.76 11.59 -18.64
N VAL A 161 -6.65 12.23 -18.25
CA VAL A 161 -6.02 13.30 -19.05
C VAL A 161 -5.60 12.81 -20.43
N ASN A 162 -4.97 11.63 -20.51
CA ASN A 162 -4.57 11.03 -21.78
C ASN A 162 -5.77 10.66 -22.66
N PHE A 163 -6.89 10.25 -22.06
CA PHE A 163 -8.11 9.95 -22.79
C PHE A 163 -8.78 11.20 -23.34
N LEU A 164 -8.61 12.36 -22.71
CA LEU A 164 -9.15 13.64 -23.16
C LEU A 164 -8.33 14.31 -24.25
N SER A 165 -7.03 14.02 -24.28
CA SER A 165 -6.12 14.43 -25.36
C SER A 165 -6.56 13.85 -26.70
#